data_AF-A0A2N2ZAB5-F1
#
_entry.id   AF-A0A2N2ZAB5-F1
#
_cell.length_a   1.000
_cell.length_b   1.000
_cell.length_c   1.000
_cell.angle_alpha   90.00
_cell.angle_beta   90.00
_cell.angle_gamma   90.00
#
_symmetry.space_group_name_H-M   'P 1'
#
loop_
_entity.id
_entity.type
_entity.pdbx_description
1 polymer ?
#
loop_
_entity_poly.entity_id
_entity_poly.type
_entity_poly.pdbx_seq_one_letter_code
_entity_poly.pdbx_strand_id
1 'polypeptide(L)'
;IPLKEKGIVTGYIKDGQGETVISKLNEPLLMELAQQAGGYYQNGNNTQEVVNFIKDKLGKMNKTEFEAKEYSDFKDQFQWFLGFAIGFLFLDIFFLERKTWWLKNLNLFNEK
;
A
#
# COMPACT_ATOMS: atom_id res chain seq x y z
N ILE A 1 14.40 1.44 -42.12
CA ILE A 1 15.27 0.96 -41.01
C ILE A 1 16.56 0.40 -41.64
N PRO A 2 17.77 0.80 -41.21
CA PRO A 2 19.01 0.33 -41.83
C PRO A 2 19.36 -1.10 -41.42
N LEU A 3 19.79 -1.90 -42.38
CA LEU A 3 20.44 -3.20 -42.17
C LEU A 3 21.92 -2.94 -41.93
N LYS A 4 22.46 -3.51 -40.85
CA LYS A 4 23.87 -3.33 -40.47
C LYS A 4 24.55 -4.68 -40.33
N GLU A 5 25.71 -4.85 -40.97
CA GLU A 5 26.61 -5.97 -40.76
C GLU A 5 27.95 -5.44 -40.24
N LYS A 6 28.41 -5.95 -39.10
CA LYS A 6 29.67 -5.50 -38.46
C LYS A 6 29.76 -3.98 -38.30
N GLY A 7 28.64 -3.30 -38.07
CA GLY A 7 28.56 -1.84 -37.91
C GLY A 7 28.47 -1.04 -39.21
N ILE A 8 28.65 -1.66 -40.37
CA ILE A 8 28.53 -1.02 -41.68
C ILE A 8 27.09 -1.15 -42.16
N VAL A 9 26.51 -0.05 -42.65
CA VAL A 9 25.16 -0.05 -43.24
C VAL A 9 25.23 -0.73 -44.61
N THR A 10 24.60 -1.90 -44.73
CA THR A 10 24.58 -2.70 -45.97
C THR A 10 23.34 -2.44 -46.82
N GLY A 11 22.29 -1.84 -46.24
CA GLY A 11 21.07 -1.48 -46.95
C GLY A 11 19.96 -1.01 -46.03
N TYR A 12 18.73 -0.99 -46.54
CA TYR A 12 17.52 -0.69 -45.77
C TYR A 12 16.50 -1.81 -45.94
N ILE A 13 15.66 -2.01 -44.92
CA ILE A 13 14.54 -2.95 -44.99
C ILE A 13 13.63 -2.55 -46.16
N LYS A 14 13.30 -3.55 -46.99
CA LYS A 14 12.37 -3.43 -48.09
C LYS A 14 11.08 -4.20 -47.81
N ASP A 15 9.98 -3.77 -48.41
CA ASP A 15 8.71 -4.49 -48.38
C ASP A 15 8.65 -5.60 -49.45
N GLY A 16 7.50 -6.29 -49.54
CA GLY A 16 7.28 -7.36 -50.52
C GLY A 16 7.28 -6.91 -51.98
N GLN A 17 7.22 -5.61 -52.25
CA GLN A 17 7.27 -5.01 -53.58
C GLN A 17 8.67 -4.46 -53.91
N GLY A 18 9.61 -4.50 -52.96
CA GLY A 18 10.99 -4.04 -53.11
C GLY A 18 11.20 -2.57 -52.77
N GLU A 19 10.18 -1.88 -52.24
CA GLU A 19 10.26 -0.47 -51.82
C GLU A 19 10.81 -0.35 -50.40
N THR A 20 11.42 0.79 -50.07
CA THR A 20 12.05 0.99 -48.74
C THR A 20 11.00 1.28 -47.67
N VAL A 21 11.03 0.53 -46.58
CA VAL A 21 10.11 0.72 -45.45
C VAL A 21 10.47 1.97 -44.65
N ILE A 22 9.53 2.92 -44.59
CA ILE A 22 9.58 4.12 -43.76
C ILE A 22 8.79 3.88 -42.47
N SER A 23 9.47 3.93 -41.32
CA SER A 23 8.85 3.80 -40.00
C SER A 23 8.82 5.17 -39.31
N LYS A 24 7.72 5.46 -38.61
CA LYS A 24 7.54 6.70 -37.84
C LYS A 24 6.95 6.39 -36.46
N LEU A 25 7.37 7.15 -35.45
CA LEU A 25 6.78 7.13 -34.12
C LEU A 25 5.32 7.59 -34.18
N ASN A 26 4.42 6.80 -33.59
CA ASN A 26 3.01 7.14 -33.42
C ASN A 26 2.72 7.36 -31.93
N GLU A 27 2.99 8.57 -31.43
CA GLU A 27 2.77 8.91 -30.02
C GLU A 27 1.31 8.79 -29.56
N PRO A 28 0.30 9.21 -30.34
CA PRO A 28 -1.10 9.05 -29.96
C PRO A 28 -1.47 7.60 -29.63
N LEU A 29 -1.06 6.65 -30.48
CA LEU A 29 -1.30 5.22 -30.26
C LEU A 29 -0.60 4.71 -28.99
N LEU A 30 0.64 5.13 -28.75
CA LEU A 30 1.39 4.71 -27.55
C LEU A 30 0.76 5.25 -26.27
N MET A 31 0.24 6.48 -26.31
CA MET A 31 -0.47 7.08 -25.17
C MET A 31 -1.79 6.35 -24.88
N GLU A 32 -2.55 5.99 -25.93
CA GLU A 32 -3.77 5.19 -25.81
C GLU A 32 -3.49 3.81 -25.19
N LEU A 33 -2.49 3.09 -25.70
CA LEU A 33 -2.09 1.78 -25.18
C LEU A 33 -1.65 1.86 -23.71
N ALA A 34 -0.88 2.88 -23.34
CA ALA A 34 -0.48 3.11 -21.96
C ALA A 34 -1.70 3.33 -21.05
N GLN A 35 -2.67 4.13 -21.50
CA GLN A 35 -3.90 4.39 -20.75
C GLN A 35 -4.74 3.12 -20.58
N GLN A 36 -4.89 2.31 -21.63
CA GLN A 36 -5.63 1.04 -21.58
C GLN A 36 -4.96 0.02 -20.65
N ALA A 37 -3.62 -0.01 -20.62
CA ALA A 37 -2.85 -0.89 -19.74
C ALA A 37 -2.75 -0.36 -18.28
N GLY A 38 -3.31 0.81 -17.97
CA GLY A 38 -3.16 1.46 -16.67
C GLY A 38 -1.73 1.94 -16.37
N GLY A 39 -0.89 2.05 -17.39
CA GLY A 39 0.49 2.51 -17.32
C GLY A 39 0.63 3.98 -17.72
N TYR A 40 1.88 4.37 -18.01
CA TYR A 40 2.21 5.71 -18.46
C TYR A 40 3.09 5.68 -19.70
N TYR A 41 2.82 6.60 -20.63
CA TYR A 41 3.69 6.88 -21.77
C TYR A 41 4.65 8.03 -21.43
N GLN A 42 5.91 7.89 -21.82
CA GLN A 42 6.93 8.93 -21.74
C GLN A 42 7.79 8.89 -23.00
N ASN A 43 7.98 10.03 -23.67
CA ASN A 43 8.83 10.12 -24.85
C ASN A 43 10.30 9.87 -24.47
N GLY A 44 10.97 9.01 -25.26
CA GLY A 44 12.35 8.52 -25.04
C GLY A 44 13.48 9.41 -25.57
N ASN A 45 13.19 10.54 -26.21
CA ASN A 45 14.19 11.39 -26.86
C ASN A 45 15.19 12.01 -25.87
N ASN A 46 14.76 12.27 -24.63
CA ASN A 46 15.63 12.74 -23.55
C ASN A 46 15.77 11.67 -22.47
N THR A 47 16.91 10.98 -22.46
CA THR A 47 17.20 9.92 -21.49
C THR A 47 17.12 10.42 -20.04
N GLN A 48 17.53 11.66 -19.76
CA GLN A 48 17.51 12.19 -18.40
C GLN A 48 16.07 12.40 -17.88
N GLU A 49 15.18 12.91 -18.74
CA GLU A 49 13.76 13.06 -18.43
C GLU A 49 13.09 11.70 -18.18
N VAL A 50 13.37 10.71 -19.03
CA VAL A 50 12.85 9.35 -18.87
C VAL A 50 13.28 8.74 -17.53
N VAL A 51 14.56 8.88 -17.18
CA VAL A 51 15.09 8.37 -15.90
C VAL A 51 14.42 9.07 -14.71
N ASN A 52 14.23 10.40 -14.79
CA ASN A 52 13.56 11.16 -13.73
C ASN A 52 12.09 10.76 -13.59
N PHE A 53 11.39 10.58 -14.71
CA PHE A 53 10.00 10.12 -14.75
C PHE A 53 9.83 8.75 -14.08
N ILE A 54 10.69 7.79 -14.43
CA ILE A 54 10.68 6.44 -13.84
C ILE A 54 10.93 6.53 -12.33
N LYS A 55 11.92 7.32 -11.90
CA LYS A 55 12.23 7.52 -10.47
C LYS A 55 11.05 8.10 -9.68
N ASP A 56 10.35 9.09 -10.22
CA ASP A 56 9.17 9.69 -9.59
C ASP A 56 8.05 8.66 -9.41
N LYS A 57 7.77 7.86 -10.44
CA LYS A 57 6.73 6.83 -10.40
C LYS A 57 7.05 5.70 -9.41
N LEU A 58 8.28 5.19 -9.43
CA LEU A 58 8.73 4.17 -8.48
C LEU A 58 8.77 4.70 -7.04
N GLY A 59 9.23 5.94 -6.84
CA GLY A 59 9.28 6.58 -5.53
C GLY A 59 7.90 6.75 -4.89
N LYS A 60 6.86 7.04 -5.69
CA LYS A 60 5.47 7.10 -5.23
C LYS A 60 4.93 5.71 -4.85
N MET A 61 5.21 4.69 -5.66
CA MET A 61 4.75 3.32 -5.41
C MET A 61 5.33 2.73 -4.12
N ASN A 62 6.64 2.88 -3.90
CA ASN A 62 7.30 2.37 -2.70
C ASN A 62 6.69 3.00 -1.42
N LYS A 63 6.43 4.31 -1.40
CA LYS A 63 5.84 4.97 -0.22
C LYS A 63 4.46 4.40 0.13
N THR A 64 3.61 4.20 -0.87
CA THR A 64 2.26 3.66 -0.66
C THR A 64 2.28 2.24 -0.08
N GLU A 65 3.19 1.37 -0.54
CA GLU A 65 3.31 0.00 -0.01
C GLU A 65 3.89 -0.03 1.42
N PHE A 66 4.84 0.85 1.74
CA PHE A 66 5.38 0.96 3.11
C PHE A 66 4.34 1.51 4.09
N GLU A 67 3.57 2.54 3.74
CA GLU A 67 2.49 3.07 4.59
C GLU A 67 1.40 2.03 4.84
N ALA A 68 0.97 1.28 3.81
CA ALA A 68 -0.03 0.23 3.96
C ALA A 68 0.45 -0.91 4.88
N LYS A 69 1.75 -1.22 4.87
CA LYS A 69 2.36 -2.22 5.76
C LYS A 69 2.53 -1.70 7.18
N GLU A 70 2.85 -0.42 7.37
CA GLU A 70 3.00 0.21 8.68
C GLU A 70 1.65 0.41 9.40
N TYR A 71 0.54 0.61 8.67
CA TYR A 71 -0.81 0.55 9.26
C TYR A 71 -1.26 -0.85 9.68
N SER A 72 -0.57 -1.90 9.21
CA SER A 72 -0.74 -3.26 9.73
C SER A 72 0.15 -3.54 10.95
N ASP A 73 0.92 -2.57 11.43
CA ASP A 73 1.59 -2.71 12.72
C ASP A 73 0.50 -2.74 13.80
N PHE A 74 0.42 -3.89 14.48
CA PHE A 74 -0.70 -4.26 15.32
C PHE A 74 -0.90 -3.21 16.40
N LYS A 75 -1.90 -2.33 16.23
CA LYS A 75 -2.27 -1.40 17.30
C LYS A 75 -2.70 -2.23 18.50
N ASP A 76 -1.91 -2.18 19.56
CA ASP A 76 -2.17 -2.97 20.74
C ASP A 76 -3.58 -2.68 21.30
N GLN A 77 -4.39 -3.74 21.45
CA GLN A 77 -5.78 -3.68 21.91
C GLN A 77 -5.93 -4.00 23.41
N PHE A 78 -4.86 -3.85 24.20
CA PHE A 78 -4.85 -4.22 25.62
C PHE A 78 -5.72 -3.31 26.51
N GLN A 79 -6.13 -2.14 26.03
CA GLN A 79 -6.87 -1.14 26.81
C GLN A 79 -8.25 -1.66 27.23
N TRP A 80 -8.89 -2.46 26.38
CA TRP A 80 -10.17 -3.10 26.73
C TRP A 80 -10.00 -4.12 27.86
N PHE A 81 -8.94 -4.92 27.82
CA PHE A 81 -8.62 -5.88 28.90
C PHE A 81 -8.34 -5.15 30.22
N LEU A 82 -7.56 -4.06 30.18
CA LEU A 82 -7.30 -3.24 31.36
C LEU A 82 -8.57 -2.56 31.88
N GLY A 83 -9.42 -2.07 30.99
CA GLY A 83 -10.72 -1.48 31.32
C GLY A 83 -11.63 -2.49 32.03
N PHE A 84 -11.72 -3.72 31.53
CA PHE A 84 -12.48 -4.78 32.21
C PHE A 84 -11.89 -5.15 33.57
N ALA A 85 -10.57 -5.25 33.70
CA ALA A 85 -9.92 -5.54 34.97
C ALA A 85 -10.22 -4.47 36.03
N ILE A 86 -10.11 -3.20 35.66
CA ILE A 86 -10.47 -2.07 36.53
C ILE A 86 -11.97 -2.08 36.84
N GLY A 87 -12.82 -2.37 35.85
CA GLY A 87 -14.26 -2.48 36.04
C GLY A 87 -14.65 -3.57 37.05
N PHE A 88 -14.03 -4.75 36.99
CA PHE A 88 -14.25 -5.82 37.97
C PHE A 88 -13.78 -5.44 39.37
N LEU A 89 -12.68 -4.69 39.49
CA LEU A 89 -12.18 -4.19 40.79
C LEU A 89 -13.22 -3.24 41.42
N PHE A 90 -13.78 -2.31 40.65
CA PHE A 90 -14.87 -1.46 41.14
C PHE A 90 -16.11 -2.27 41.53
N LEU A 91 -16.52 -3.24 40.71
CA LEU A 91 -17.64 -4.12 41.05
C LEU A 91 -17.41 -4.85 42.36
N ASP A 92 -16.19 -5.33 42.62
CA ASP A 92 -15.82 -5.99 43.86
C ASP A 92 -15.99 -5.05 45.06
N ILE A 93 -15.44 -3.82 44.98
CA ILE A 93 -15.56 -2.82 46.06
C ILE A 93 -17.03 -2.49 46.36
N PHE A 94 -17.84 -2.20 45.33
CA PHE A 94 -19.25 -1.82 45.52
C PHE A 94 -20.13 -2.99 46.01
N PHE A 95 -19.82 -4.24 45.62
CA PHE A 95 -20.54 -5.41 46.11
C PHE A 95 -20.07 -5.89 47.49
N LEU A 96 -18.79 -5.72 47.85
CA LEU A 96 -18.27 -6.12 49.16
C LEU A 96 -18.92 -5.31 50.29
N GLU A 97 -19.09 -4.00 50.13
CA GLU A 97 -19.76 -3.15 51.13
C GLU A 97 -21.20 -3.61 51.42
N ARG A 98 -21.89 -4.19 50.42
CA ARG A 98 -23.26 -4.71 50.58
C ARG A 98 -23.32 -6.08 51.25
N LYS A 99 -22.34 -6.95 51.01
CA LYS A 99 -22.29 -8.29 51.63
C LYS A 99 -22.10 -8.19 53.16
N THR A 100 -21.40 -7.18 53.66
CA THR A 100 -21.24 -6.97 55.11
C THR A 100 -22.49 -6.42 55.80
N TRP A 101 -23.37 -5.72 55.08
CA TRP A 101 -24.64 -5.22 55.65
C TRP A 101 -25.64 -6.36 55.93
N TRP A 102 -25.75 -7.33 55.02
CA TRP A 102 -26.61 -8.51 55.26
C TRP A 102 -26.03 -9.43 56.36
N LEU A 103 -24.71 -9.54 56.48
CA LEU A 103 -24.06 -10.26 57.58
C LEU A 103 -24.32 -9.60 58.94
N LYS A 104 -24.39 -8.25 59.01
CA LYS A 104 -24.79 -7.53 60.23
C LYS A 104 -26.26 -7.74 60.61
N ASN A 105 -27.12 -8.05 59.65
CA ASN A 105 -28.54 -8.31 59.89
C ASN A 105 -28.82 -9.79 60.26
N LEU A 106 -27.83 -10.66 60.14
CA LEU A 106 -27.83 -11.98 60.74
C LEU A 106 -27.30 -11.83 62.16
N ASN A 107 -28.18 -11.99 63.15
CA ASN A 107 -27.87 -11.91 64.58
C ASN A 107 -26.98 -13.09 65.05
N LEU A 108 -25.80 -13.23 64.44
CA LEU A 108 -24.86 -14.35 64.58
C LEU A 108 -24.02 -14.26 65.87
N PHE A 109 -24.02 -13.09 66.50
CA PHE A 109 -23.47 -12.89 67.83
C PHE A 109 -24.58 -12.25 68.67
N ASN A 110 -25.33 -13.11 69.35
CA ASN A 110 -26.37 -12.74 70.29
C ASN A 110 -25.70 -12.13 71.55
N GLU A 111 -25.24 -10.88 71.44
CA GLU A 111 -24.75 -10.11 72.57
C GLU A 111 -25.94 -9.41 73.27
N LYS A 112 -25.93 -9.47 74.60
CA LYS A 112 -26.96 -8.88 75.48
C LYS A 112 -26.96 -7.36 75.45
#